data_AF-A0A1B6HRJ7-F1
#
_entry.id   AF-A0A1B6HRJ7-F1
#
_cell.length_a   1.000
_cell.length_b   1.000
_cell.length_c   1.000
_cell.angle_alpha   90.00
_cell.angle_beta   90.00
_cell.angle_gamma   90.00
#
_symmetry.space_group_name_H-M   'P 1'
#
loop_
_entity.id
_entity.type
_entity.pdbx_description
1 polymer ?
#
loop_
_entity_poly.entity_id
_entity_poly.type
_entity_poly.pdbx_seq_one_letter_code
_entity_poly.pdbx_strand_id
1 'polypeptide(L)'
;SEVVCGVQGQFHTCAETWLQFLFESLSDQGLPNGLLLEVLVHTVTSIASTISAKHSKLFWDILQESLTKQAAVWNDKKTECNSNSIAHILQLMLTVLNHKQCSLLVNPVEFVKTLVNLTGNWPSEVTMLLVDISSAILLSPRVRLPQDLTIVLTKKILSSGDWNAVKHFVSRTLPYSGFEMHILPSFLQQ
;
A
#
# COMPACT_ATOMS: atom_id res chain seq x y z
N SER A 1 5.69 9.23 18.25
CA SER A 1 6.02 9.90 16.98
C SER A 1 7.04 11.03 17.14
N GLU A 2 7.14 11.68 18.32
CA GLU A 2 8.12 12.76 18.57
C GLU A 2 9.59 12.37 18.30
N VAL A 3 9.95 11.09 18.44
CA VAL A 3 11.31 10.58 18.20
C VAL A 3 11.72 10.67 16.71
N VAL A 4 10.73 10.69 15.80
CA VAL A 4 10.92 10.53 14.35
C VAL A 4 10.58 11.81 13.59
N CYS A 5 9.63 12.58 14.12
CA CYS A 5 9.19 13.84 13.54
C CYS A 5 10.11 14.97 14.01
N GLY A 6 10.91 15.51 13.09
CA GLY A 6 11.70 16.70 13.31
C GLY A 6 10.87 17.98 13.21
N VAL A 7 11.56 19.12 13.06
CA VAL A 7 10.90 20.43 12.94
C VAL A 7 10.28 20.63 11.55
N GLN A 8 9.22 21.45 11.48
CA GLN A 8 8.59 21.87 10.22
C GLN A 8 8.08 20.74 9.31
N GLY A 9 7.61 19.63 9.89
CA GLY A 9 7.05 18.51 9.13
C GLY A 9 8.10 17.72 8.33
N GLN A 10 9.35 17.74 8.80
CA GLN A 10 10.46 16.89 8.35
C GLN A 10 10.65 15.69 9.26
N PHE A 11 11.34 14.68 8.75
CA PHE A 11 11.86 13.60 9.57
C PHE A 11 13.15 14.03 10.30
N HIS A 12 13.36 13.51 11.51
CA HIS A 12 14.64 13.63 12.22
C HIS A 12 15.70 12.74 11.54
N THR A 13 16.99 13.00 11.79
CA THR A 13 18.10 12.26 11.15
C THR A 13 18.14 10.77 11.49
N CYS A 14 17.56 10.36 12.62
CA CYS A 14 17.45 8.94 13.00
C CYS A 14 16.19 8.24 12.45
N ALA A 15 15.34 8.97 11.70
CA ALA A 15 14.06 8.45 11.26
C ALA A 15 14.19 7.21 10.37
N GLU A 16 15.19 7.20 9.49
CA GLU A 16 15.41 6.10 8.56
C GLU A 16 15.62 4.78 9.30
N THR A 17 16.62 4.72 10.17
CA THR A 17 16.94 3.53 10.96
C THR A 17 15.77 3.09 11.83
N TRP A 18 15.05 4.05 12.42
CA TRP A 18 13.91 3.73 13.28
C TRP A 18 12.72 3.17 12.49
N LEU A 19 12.39 3.76 11.33
CA LEU A 19 11.32 3.27 10.47
C LEU A 19 11.64 1.89 9.87
N GLN A 20 12.89 1.67 9.46
CA GLN A 20 13.36 0.36 9.02
C GLN A 20 13.16 -0.69 10.11
N PHE A 21 13.66 -0.44 11.32
CA PHE A 21 13.49 -1.34 12.46
C PHE A 21 12.01 -1.65 12.74
N LEU A 22 11.15 -0.63 12.74
CA LEU A 22 9.72 -0.81 12.95
C LEU A 22 9.08 -1.72 11.91
N PHE A 23 9.30 -1.48 10.61
CA PHE A 23 8.66 -2.29 9.58
C PHE A 23 9.25 -3.69 9.49
N GLU A 24 10.53 -3.87 9.84
CA GLU A 24 11.12 -5.20 9.94
C GLU A 24 10.54 -6.00 11.11
N SER A 25 10.20 -5.34 12.22
CA SER A 25 9.57 -6.00 13.38
C SER A 25 8.21 -6.64 13.06
N LEU A 26 7.51 -6.19 12.01
CA LEU A 26 6.26 -6.81 11.54
C LEU A 26 6.44 -8.26 11.05
N SER A 27 7.68 -8.67 10.78
CA SER A 27 8.01 -10.02 10.35
C SER A 27 8.54 -10.89 11.49
N ASP A 28 8.67 -10.35 12.70
CA ASP A 28 9.16 -11.07 13.86
C ASP A 28 8.03 -11.85 14.53
N GLN A 29 8.11 -13.19 14.42
CA GLN A 29 7.13 -14.10 15.03
C GLN A 29 7.20 -14.16 16.56
N GLY A 30 8.25 -13.60 17.16
CA GLY A 30 8.39 -13.48 18.62
C GLY A 30 7.57 -12.35 19.23
N LEU A 31 7.00 -11.46 18.41
CA LEU A 31 6.23 -10.31 18.88
C LEU A 31 4.71 -10.55 18.82
N PRO A 32 3.91 -9.95 19.72
CA PRO A 32 2.46 -10.03 19.67
C PRO A 32 1.92 -9.26 18.45
N ASN A 33 1.79 -9.95 17.32
CA ASN A 33 1.49 -9.37 16.01
C ASN A 33 0.31 -8.37 16.00
N GLY A 34 -0.78 -8.67 16.71
CA GLY A 34 -1.96 -7.79 16.77
C GLY A 34 -1.68 -6.46 17.47
N LEU A 35 -1.05 -6.51 18.66
CA LEU A 35 -0.70 -5.30 19.42
C LEU A 35 0.37 -4.48 18.69
N LEU A 36 1.36 -5.15 18.10
CA LEU A 36 2.41 -4.49 17.33
C LEU A 36 1.83 -3.73 16.14
N LEU A 37 0.92 -4.37 15.39
CA LEU A 37 0.24 -3.73 14.27
C LEU A 37 -0.57 -2.51 14.70
N GLU A 38 -1.33 -2.62 15.80
CA GLU A 38 -2.12 -1.50 16.34
C GLU A 38 -1.22 -0.29 16.69
N VAL A 39 -0.12 -0.54 17.41
CA VAL A 39 0.88 0.49 17.76
C VAL A 39 1.49 1.11 16.49
N LEU A 40 1.78 0.31 15.47
CA LEU A 40 2.32 0.79 14.21
C LEU A 40 1.32 1.60 13.39
N VAL A 41 0.04 1.20 13.37
CA VAL A 41 -1.04 1.98 12.73
C VAL A 41 -1.17 3.35 13.39
N HIS A 42 -1.16 3.42 14.72
CA HIS A 42 -1.15 4.69 15.44
C HIS A 42 0.08 5.54 15.13
N THR A 43 1.25 4.91 15.10
CA THR A 43 2.53 5.56 14.78
C THR A 43 2.50 6.17 13.39
N VAL A 44 2.11 5.37 12.39
CA VAL A 44 2.02 5.78 10.99
C VAL A 44 0.95 6.85 10.78
N THR A 45 -0.18 6.77 11.47
CA THR A 45 -1.23 7.81 11.45
C THR A 45 -0.71 9.14 12.00
N SER A 46 0.07 9.09 13.08
CA SER A 46 0.69 10.29 13.64
C SER A 46 1.72 10.88 12.69
N ILE A 47 2.59 10.05 12.11
CA ILE A 47 3.55 10.47 11.07
C ILE A 47 2.82 11.15 9.91
N ALA A 48 1.75 10.53 9.41
CA ALA A 48 0.98 11.07 8.29
C ALA A 48 0.33 12.43 8.61
N SER A 49 0.02 12.68 9.88
CA SER A 49 -0.56 13.95 10.31
C SER A 49 0.49 15.07 10.48
N THR A 50 1.76 14.70 10.70
CA THR A 50 2.84 15.64 11.04
C THR A 50 3.76 15.94 9.87
N ILE A 51 4.08 14.93 9.05
CA ILE A 51 5.03 15.07 7.94
C ILE A 51 4.35 15.73 6.74
N SER A 52 5.07 16.65 6.09
CA SER A 52 4.60 17.26 4.85
C SER A 52 4.89 16.35 3.64
N ALA A 53 4.09 16.46 2.59
CA ALA A 53 4.26 15.68 1.36
C ALA A 53 5.66 15.83 0.72
N LYS A 54 6.32 16.97 0.89
CA LYS A 54 7.69 17.20 0.39
C LYS A 54 8.72 16.27 1.05
N HIS A 55 8.46 15.86 2.29
CA HIS A 55 9.39 15.10 3.12
C HIS A 55 8.92 13.66 3.37
N SER A 56 7.81 13.23 2.77
CA SER A 56 7.30 11.86 2.90
C SER A 56 8.04 10.83 2.04
N LYS A 57 8.93 11.25 1.13
CA LYS A 57 9.67 10.33 0.25
C LYS A 57 10.40 9.24 1.02
N LEU A 58 11.16 9.64 2.06
CA LEU A 58 11.89 8.70 2.92
C LEU A 58 10.97 7.59 3.46
N PHE A 59 9.80 7.97 3.94
CA PHE A 59 8.82 7.03 4.46
C PHE A 59 8.33 6.02 3.41
N TRP A 60 8.01 6.51 2.20
CA TRP A 60 7.56 5.64 1.11
C TRP A 60 8.67 4.74 0.56
N ASP A 61 9.90 5.23 0.50
CA ASP A 61 11.05 4.43 0.07
C ASP A 61 11.24 3.24 1.01
N ILE A 62 11.29 3.48 2.32
CA ILE A 62 11.49 2.43 3.33
C ILE A 62 10.32 1.44 3.35
N LEU A 63 9.07 1.92 3.24
CA LEU A 63 7.90 1.04 3.17
C LEU A 63 7.91 0.15 1.92
N GLN A 64 8.26 0.71 0.75
CA GLN A 64 8.34 -0.05 -0.50
C GLN A 64 9.48 -1.06 -0.50
N GLU A 65 10.62 -0.70 0.07
CA GLU A 65 11.74 -1.62 0.27
C GLU A 65 11.34 -2.79 1.16
N SER A 66 10.72 -2.51 2.31
CA SER A 66 10.21 -3.55 3.21
C SER A 66 9.18 -4.45 2.52
N LEU A 67 8.22 -3.87 1.80
CA LEU A 67 7.23 -4.63 1.03
C LEU A 67 7.89 -5.55 -0.01
N THR A 68 8.88 -5.05 -0.74
CA THR A 68 9.58 -5.81 -1.79
C THR A 68 10.39 -6.95 -1.18
N LYS A 69 11.07 -6.70 -0.06
CA LYS A 69 11.82 -7.71 0.70
C LYS A 69 10.89 -8.84 1.18
N GLN A 70 9.75 -8.49 1.78
CA GLN A 70 8.78 -9.50 2.24
C GLN A 70 8.12 -10.25 1.09
N ALA A 71 7.80 -9.57 -0.02
CA ALA A 71 7.27 -10.23 -1.21
C ALA A 71 8.24 -11.25 -1.82
N ALA A 72 9.55 -10.95 -1.80
CA ALA A 72 10.57 -11.92 -2.20
C ALA A 72 10.59 -13.16 -1.30
N VAL A 73 10.46 -12.97 0.03
CA VAL A 73 10.38 -14.09 0.99
C VAL A 73 9.12 -14.93 0.77
N TRP A 74 7.97 -14.33 0.45
CA TRP A 74 6.77 -15.07 0.09
C TRP A 74 6.96 -15.93 -1.17
N ASN A 75 7.60 -15.37 -2.20
CA ASN A 75 7.84 -16.09 -3.45
C ASN A 75 8.73 -17.33 -3.25
N ASP A 76 9.64 -17.28 -2.27
CA ASP A 76 10.43 -18.44 -1.85
C ASP A 76 9.62 -19.40 -0.98
N LYS A 77 8.91 -18.87 0.03
CA LYS A 77 8.18 -19.67 1.03
C LYS A 77 6.79 -19.09 1.30
N LYS A 78 5.77 -19.76 0.79
CA LYS A 78 4.34 -19.36 0.91
C LYS A 78 3.71 -19.78 2.24
N THR A 79 4.20 -19.27 3.36
CA THR A 79 3.60 -19.51 4.69
C THR A 79 2.59 -18.45 5.05
N GLU A 80 1.63 -18.80 5.91
CA GLU A 80 0.65 -17.86 6.47
C GLU A 80 1.33 -16.66 7.17
N CYS A 81 2.41 -16.91 7.91
CA CYS A 81 3.15 -15.81 8.54
C CYS A 81 3.68 -14.82 7.50
N ASN A 82 4.23 -15.28 6.38
CA ASN A 82 4.80 -14.40 5.37
C ASN A 82 3.70 -13.57 4.67
N SER A 83 2.51 -14.16 4.45
CA SER A 83 1.37 -13.38 3.96
C SER A 83 0.88 -12.36 4.98
N ASN A 84 0.88 -12.69 6.27
CA ASN A 84 0.46 -11.76 7.33
C ASN A 84 1.40 -10.56 7.44
N SER A 85 2.72 -10.78 7.36
CA SER A 85 3.71 -9.70 7.34
C SER A 85 3.45 -8.72 6.19
N ILE A 86 3.13 -9.24 5.00
CA ILE A 86 2.79 -8.41 3.83
C ILE A 86 1.46 -7.69 4.04
N ALA A 87 0.43 -8.39 4.56
CA ALA A 87 -0.85 -7.78 4.88
C ALA A 87 -0.66 -6.60 5.85
N HIS A 88 0.14 -6.75 6.89
CA HIS A 88 0.44 -5.67 7.83
C HIS A 88 1.10 -4.46 7.16
N ILE A 89 2.11 -4.67 6.30
CA ILE A 89 2.76 -3.58 5.56
C ILE A 89 1.75 -2.86 4.65
N LEU A 90 0.91 -3.62 3.93
CA LEU A 90 -0.13 -3.06 3.08
C LEU A 90 -1.19 -2.30 3.89
N GLN A 91 -1.55 -2.76 5.09
CA GLN A 91 -2.44 -2.04 6.00
C GLN A 91 -1.83 -0.70 6.44
N LEU A 92 -0.53 -0.65 6.75
CA LEU A 92 0.17 0.61 7.05
C LEU A 92 0.17 1.55 5.84
N MET A 93 0.47 1.04 4.64
CA MET A 93 0.41 1.84 3.40
C MET A 93 -1.00 2.40 3.17
N LEU A 94 -2.03 1.56 3.28
CA LEU A 94 -3.43 1.97 3.10
C LEU A 94 -3.85 3.04 4.11
N THR A 95 -3.38 2.93 5.36
CA THR A 95 -3.60 3.95 6.40
C THR A 95 -3.09 5.32 5.94
N VAL A 96 -1.88 5.38 5.36
CA VAL A 96 -1.31 6.64 4.86
C VAL A 96 -1.99 7.13 3.59
N LEU A 97 -2.37 6.24 2.68
CA LEU A 97 -3.10 6.62 1.46
C LEU A 97 -4.47 7.21 1.78
N ASN A 98 -5.17 6.65 2.77
CA ASN A 98 -6.45 7.19 3.21
C ASN A 98 -6.30 8.56 3.89
N HIS A 99 -5.11 8.88 4.43
CA HIS A 99 -4.85 10.21 4.99
C HIS A 99 -4.91 11.29 3.90
N LYS A 100 -5.92 12.16 3.99
CA LYS A 100 -6.12 13.33 3.12
C LYS A 100 -6.00 12.96 1.62
N GLN A 101 -6.64 11.86 1.21
CA GLN A 101 -6.73 11.42 -0.21
C GLN A 101 -5.35 11.31 -0.89
N CYS A 102 -4.47 10.49 -0.33
CA CYS A 102 -3.13 10.20 -0.85
C CYS A 102 -2.20 11.42 -0.88
N SER A 103 -2.42 12.46 -0.06
CA SER A 103 -1.58 13.67 -0.12
C SER A 103 -0.09 13.45 0.11
N LEU A 104 0.26 12.39 0.84
CA LEU A 104 1.64 12.08 1.15
C LEU A 104 2.29 11.19 0.12
N LEU A 105 1.52 10.61 -0.82
CA LEU A 105 2.07 9.74 -1.85
C LEU A 105 2.91 10.57 -2.81
N VAL A 106 4.22 10.39 -2.73
CA VAL A 106 5.17 10.90 -3.72
C VAL A 106 5.50 9.80 -4.71
N ASN A 107 5.83 10.17 -5.95
CA ASN A 107 6.14 9.23 -7.04
C ASN A 107 5.08 8.13 -7.25
N PRO A 108 3.80 8.48 -7.49
CA PRO A 108 2.73 7.49 -7.62
C PRO A 108 2.96 6.47 -8.75
N VAL A 109 3.69 6.84 -9.80
CA VAL A 109 4.04 5.93 -10.92
C VAL A 109 4.93 4.79 -10.45
N GLU A 110 5.94 5.08 -9.65
CA GLU A 110 6.87 4.06 -9.12
C GLU A 110 6.13 3.14 -8.16
N PHE A 111 5.34 3.71 -7.25
CA PHE A 111 4.53 2.93 -6.31
C PHE A 111 3.54 2.00 -7.03
N VAL A 112 2.84 2.49 -8.05
CA VAL A 112 1.90 1.65 -8.82
C VAL A 112 2.62 0.57 -9.61
N LYS A 113 3.84 0.80 -10.12
CA LYS A 113 4.64 -0.28 -10.72
C LYS A 113 4.97 -1.36 -9.70
N THR A 114 5.33 -0.99 -8.47
CA THR A 114 5.53 -1.94 -7.37
C THR A 114 4.26 -2.74 -7.10
N LEU A 115 3.09 -2.10 -7.04
CA LEU A 115 1.80 -2.79 -6.87
C LEU A 115 1.49 -3.74 -8.02
N VAL A 116 1.70 -3.32 -9.27
CA VAL A 116 1.51 -4.17 -10.46
C VAL A 116 2.41 -5.41 -10.40
N ASN A 117 3.66 -5.25 -10.00
CA ASN A 117 4.58 -6.38 -9.82
C ASN A 117 4.19 -7.28 -8.64
N LEU A 118 3.58 -6.69 -7.61
CA LEU A 118 3.10 -7.41 -6.46
C LEU A 118 1.81 -8.19 -6.77
N THR A 119 0.95 -7.73 -7.67
CA THR A 119 -0.29 -8.46 -8.01
C THR A 119 -0.01 -9.89 -8.52
N GLY A 120 -0.70 -10.86 -7.93
CA GLY A 120 -0.51 -12.29 -8.20
C GLY A 120 -1.42 -13.15 -7.31
N ASN A 121 -1.13 -14.44 -7.22
CA ASN A 121 -1.90 -15.38 -6.41
C ASN A 121 -1.56 -15.24 -4.92
N TRP A 122 -2.21 -14.28 -4.27
CA TRP A 122 -2.13 -14.03 -2.83
C TRP A 122 -3.34 -14.61 -2.09
N PRO A 123 -3.21 -14.87 -0.77
CA PRO A 123 -4.37 -15.10 0.09
C PRO A 123 -5.36 -13.92 0.02
N SER A 124 -6.64 -14.21 0.26
CA SER A 124 -7.73 -13.24 0.08
C SER A 124 -7.51 -11.93 0.84
N GLU A 125 -6.97 -11.97 2.06
CA GLU A 125 -6.67 -10.77 2.86
C GLU A 125 -5.71 -9.82 2.14
N VAL A 126 -4.59 -10.33 1.64
CA VAL A 126 -3.60 -9.54 0.90
C VAL A 126 -4.19 -9.02 -0.41
N THR A 127 -4.95 -9.86 -1.12
CA THR A 127 -5.64 -9.46 -2.36
C THR A 127 -6.62 -8.31 -2.12
N MET A 128 -7.40 -8.36 -1.04
CA MET A 128 -8.33 -7.30 -0.65
C MET A 128 -7.60 -5.99 -0.33
N LEU A 129 -6.46 -6.04 0.36
CA LEU A 129 -5.64 -4.86 0.63
C LEU A 129 -5.04 -4.25 -0.64
N LEU A 130 -4.60 -5.08 -1.60
CA LEU A 130 -4.12 -4.60 -2.90
C LEU A 130 -5.23 -3.93 -3.70
N VAL A 131 -6.44 -4.50 -3.68
CA VAL A 131 -7.65 -3.86 -4.22
C VAL A 131 -7.87 -2.52 -3.55
N ASP A 132 -7.82 -2.47 -2.23
CA ASP A 132 -8.16 -1.26 -1.50
C ASP A 132 -7.15 -0.13 -1.72
N ILE A 133 -5.86 -0.46 -1.78
CA ILE A 133 -4.80 0.49 -2.13
C ILE A 133 -5.00 1.00 -3.55
N SER A 134 -5.25 0.10 -4.50
CA SER A 134 -5.45 0.45 -5.91
C SER A 134 -6.66 1.37 -6.09
N SER A 135 -7.79 1.06 -5.45
CA SER A 135 -8.98 1.92 -5.46
C SER A 135 -8.71 3.28 -4.83
N ALA A 136 -8.01 3.35 -3.69
CA ALA A 136 -7.66 4.63 -3.05
C ALA A 136 -6.82 5.53 -3.98
N ILE A 137 -5.88 4.94 -4.71
CA ILE A 137 -5.06 5.64 -5.70
C ILE A 137 -5.91 6.16 -6.86
N LEU A 138 -6.71 5.29 -7.49
CA LEU A 138 -7.52 5.65 -8.66
C LEU A 138 -8.55 6.73 -8.35
N LEU A 139 -9.12 6.71 -7.14
CA LEU A 139 -10.12 7.68 -6.70
C LEU A 139 -9.52 9.00 -6.23
N SER A 140 -8.20 9.07 -5.99
CA SER A 140 -7.59 10.29 -5.47
C SER A 140 -7.42 11.34 -6.57
N PRO A 141 -7.97 12.56 -6.41
CA PRO A 141 -7.73 13.66 -7.35
C PRO A 141 -6.29 14.20 -7.28
N ARG A 142 -5.51 13.76 -6.29
CA ARG A 142 -4.10 14.17 -6.07
C ARG A 142 -3.12 13.26 -6.80
N VAL A 143 -3.58 12.10 -7.27
CA VAL A 143 -2.73 11.14 -7.96
C VAL A 143 -2.99 11.22 -9.45
N ARG A 144 -1.92 11.40 -10.22
CA ARG A 144 -1.95 11.34 -11.69
C ARG A 144 -1.12 10.15 -12.13
N LEU A 145 -1.74 9.24 -12.87
CA LEU A 145 -1.10 8.08 -13.46
C LEU A 145 -1.15 8.17 -14.98
N PRO A 146 -0.11 7.68 -15.67
CA PRO A 146 -0.18 7.37 -17.09
C PRO A 146 -1.33 6.40 -17.38
N GLN A 147 -1.94 6.56 -18.55
CA GLN A 147 -3.11 5.76 -18.95
C GLN A 147 -2.77 4.28 -19.11
N ASP A 148 -1.63 3.98 -19.74
CA ASP A 148 -1.09 2.63 -19.91
C ASP A 148 -0.91 1.93 -18.55
N LEU A 149 -0.31 2.63 -17.58
CA LEU A 149 -0.11 2.08 -16.24
C LEU A 149 -1.43 1.85 -15.50
N THR A 150 -2.40 2.75 -15.68
CA THR A 150 -3.75 2.60 -15.14
C THR A 150 -4.43 1.34 -15.69
N ILE A 151 -4.38 1.13 -17.01
CA ILE A 151 -4.95 -0.06 -17.66
C ILE A 151 -4.27 -1.35 -17.18
N VAL A 152 -2.94 -1.33 -17.02
CA VAL A 152 -2.21 -2.50 -16.52
C VAL A 152 -2.62 -2.82 -15.07
N LEU A 153 -2.70 -1.82 -14.20
CA LEU A 153 -3.14 -2.00 -12.82
C LEU A 153 -4.57 -2.57 -12.75
N THR A 154 -5.52 -1.99 -13.49
CA THR A 154 -6.92 -2.45 -13.47
C THR A 154 -7.03 -3.89 -13.94
N LYS A 155 -6.38 -4.24 -15.05
CA LYS A 155 -6.35 -5.62 -15.56
C LYS A 155 -5.77 -6.60 -14.55
N LYS A 156 -4.65 -6.25 -13.92
CA LYS A 156 -4.01 -7.10 -12.91
C LYS A 156 -4.91 -7.38 -11.71
N ILE A 157 -5.60 -6.37 -11.21
CA ILE A 157 -6.53 -6.51 -10.08
C ILE A 157 -7.75 -7.36 -10.48
N LEU A 158 -8.33 -7.10 -11.66
CA LEU A 158 -9.44 -7.87 -12.19
C LEU A 158 -9.04 -9.35 -12.41
N SER A 159 -7.80 -9.63 -12.81
CA SER A 159 -7.29 -10.98 -12.99
C SER A 159 -6.73 -11.63 -11.71
N SER A 160 -7.06 -11.13 -10.51
CA SER A 160 -6.55 -11.66 -9.23
C SER A 160 -7.05 -13.06 -8.87
N GLY A 161 -8.10 -13.56 -9.51
CA GLY A 161 -8.69 -14.88 -9.24
C GLY A 161 -9.60 -14.93 -8.00
N ASP A 162 -9.65 -13.87 -7.19
CA ASP A 162 -10.60 -13.73 -6.08
C ASP A 162 -11.81 -12.90 -6.52
N TRP A 163 -12.92 -13.57 -6.82
CA TRP A 163 -14.14 -12.91 -7.29
C TRP A 163 -14.73 -11.92 -6.30
N ASN A 164 -14.53 -12.11 -4.99
CA ASN A 164 -14.99 -11.14 -4.00
C ASN A 164 -14.15 -9.86 -4.06
N ALA A 165 -12.84 -10.01 -4.21
CA ALA A 165 -11.93 -8.88 -4.41
C ALA A 165 -12.23 -8.12 -5.71
N VAL A 166 -12.54 -8.83 -6.80
CA VAL A 166 -12.94 -8.22 -8.08
C VAL A 166 -14.23 -7.41 -7.93
N LYS A 167 -15.29 -7.97 -7.32
CA LYS A 167 -16.53 -7.23 -7.06
C LYS A 167 -16.30 -6.00 -6.20
N HIS A 168 -15.50 -6.15 -5.15
CA HIS A 168 -15.15 -5.06 -4.24
C HIS A 168 -14.43 -3.94 -4.99
N PHE A 169 -13.44 -4.28 -5.82
CA PHE A 169 -12.74 -3.32 -6.67
C PHE A 169 -13.69 -2.56 -7.60
N VAL A 170 -14.54 -3.28 -8.33
CA VAL A 170 -15.51 -2.68 -9.26
C VAL A 170 -16.48 -1.76 -8.53
N SER A 171 -17.08 -2.23 -7.44
CA SER A 171 -18.03 -1.45 -6.64
C SER A 171 -17.38 -0.18 -6.10
N ARG A 172 -16.17 -0.29 -5.55
CA ARG A 172 -15.47 0.84 -4.95
C ARG A 172 -14.99 1.86 -5.98
N THR A 173 -14.67 1.43 -7.20
CA THR A 173 -14.18 2.31 -8.27
C THR A 173 -15.27 2.88 -9.16
N LEU A 174 -16.56 2.63 -8.91
CA LEU A 174 -17.66 3.25 -9.66
C LEU A 174 -17.54 4.79 -9.79
N PRO A 175 -17.10 5.56 -8.76
CA PRO A 175 -16.94 7.00 -8.89
C PRO A 175 -15.69 7.45 -9.67
N TYR A 176 -14.81 6.53 -10.07
CA TYR A 176 -13.59 6.85 -10.80
C TYR A 176 -13.94 7.37 -12.20
N SER A 177 -13.44 8.54 -12.57
CA SER A 177 -13.71 9.16 -13.87
C SER A 177 -13.30 8.29 -15.07
N GLY A 178 -12.30 7.42 -14.89
CA GLY A 178 -11.86 6.46 -15.90
C GLY A 178 -12.59 5.12 -15.87
N PHE A 179 -13.62 4.92 -15.03
CA PHE A 179 -14.26 3.62 -14.82
C PHE A 179 -14.73 2.96 -16.13
N GLU A 180 -15.53 3.68 -16.93
CA GLU A 180 -16.08 3.15 -18.19
C GLU A 180 -15.01 2.82 -19.23
N MET A 181 -13.90 3.56 -19.21
CA MET A 181 -12.82 3.39 -20.19
C MET A 181 -11.78 2.36 -19.77
N HIS A 182 -11.47 2.23 -18.46
CA HIS A 182 -10.31 1.48 -17.98
C HIS A 182 -10.68 0.23 -17.17
N ILE A 183 -11.88 0.18 -16.59
CA ILE A 183 -12.30 -0.89 -15.66
C ILE A 183 -13.42 -1.71 -16.30
N LEU A 184 -14.52 -1.07 -16.67
CA LEU A 184 -15.70 -1.75 -17.20
C LEU A 184 -15.41 -2.69 -18.39
N PRO A 185 -14.59 -2.32 -19.39
CA PRO A 185 -14.34 -3.20 -20.54
C PRO A 185 -13.61 -4.48 -20.15
N SER A 186 -12.67 -4.39 -19.21
CA SER A 186 -11.93 -5.57 -18.72
C SER A 186 -12.76 -6.41 -17.76
N PHE A 187 -13.67 -5.81 -17.00
CA PHE A 187 -14.59 -6.54 -16.12
C PHE A 187 -15.63 -7.35 -16.90
N LEU A 188 -16.15 -6.82 -18.00
CA LEU A 188 -17.12 -7.53 -18.85
C LEU A 188 -16.52 -8.72 -19.63
N GLN A 189 -15.19 -8.82 -19.67
CA GLN A 189 -14.44 -9.89 -20.33
C GLN A 189 -13.99 -11.00 -19.36
N GLN A 190 -14.34 -10.88 -18.07
CA GLN A 190 -14.05 -11.88 -17.03
C GLN A 190 -14.74 -13.21 -17.32
#